data_AF-A0AAV4WTH8-F1
#
_entry.id   AF-A0AAV4WTH8-F1
#
_cell.length_a   1.000
_cell.length_b   1.000
_cell.length_c   1.000
_cell.angle_alpha   90.00
_cell.angle_beta   90.00
_cell.angle_gamma   90.00
#
_symmetry.space_group_name_H-M   'P 1'
#
loop_
_entity.id
_entity.type
_entity.pdbx_description
1 polymer ?
#
loop_
_entity_poly.entity_id
_entity_poly.type
_entity_poly.pdbx_seq_one_letter_code
_entity_poly.pdbx_strand_id
1 'polypeptide(L)'
;MYSDNNIVFNCIQRAHGNFLENYPQFLFLLLVGGLSHPRLSSAGGVIYLVGRIAYALGYSTGDPQKRMRGMFMHFGILTLVYTTAHFATNLLGWF
;
A
#
# COMPACT_ATOMS: atom_id res chain seq x y z
N MET A 1 -12.68 -17.94 -11.82
CA MET A 1 -12.25 -16.87 -12.77
C MET A 1 -10.72 -16.84 -12.90
N TYR A 2 -10.05 -17.98 -12.94
CA TYR A 2 -8.65 -18.08 -13.37
C TYR A 2 -8.66 -18.85 -14.68
N SER A 3 -7.80 -18.47 -15.62
CA SER A 3 -7.65 -19.18 -16.90
C SER A 3 -6.46 -20.12 -16.79
N ASP A 4 -6.66 -21.41 -17.04
CA ASP A 4 -5.59 -22.40 -16.98
C ASP A 4 -4.46 -22.12 -17.99
N ASN A 5 -4.78 -21.42 -19.08
CA ASN A 5 -3.86 -21.15 -20.19
C ASN A 5 -3.34 -19.70 -20.21
N ASN A 6 -3.85 -18.78 -19.38
CA ASN A 6 -3.48 -17.37 -19.42
C ASN A 6 -2.96 -16.85 -18.07
N ILE A 7 -1.68 -17.10 -17.83
CA ILE A 7 -0.97 -16.72 -16.60
C ILE A 7 -0.93 -15.19 -16.43
N VAL A 8 -0.85 -14.42 -17.52
CA VAL A 8 -0.84 -12.95 -17.47
C VAL A 8 -2.16 -12.40 -16.95
N PHE A 9 -3.28 -12.91 -17.46
CA PHE A 9 -4.62 -12.56 -16.96
C PHE A 9 -4.76 -12.86 -15.46
N ASN A 10 -4.32 -14.05 -15.04
CA ASN A 10 -4.34 -14.49 -13.65
C ASN A 10 -3.50 -13.57 -12.74
N CYS A 11 -2.32 -13.17 -13.21
CA CYS A 11 -1.43 -12.25 -12.51
C CYS A 11 -2.08 -10.86 -12.32
N ILE A 12 -2.74 -10.33 -13.35
CA ILE A 12 -3.44 -9.04 -13.27
C ILE A 12 -4.61 -9.11 -12.29
N GLN A 13 -5.43 -10.17 -12.37
CA GLN A 13 -6.52 -10.40 -11.42
C GLN A 13 -6.03 -10.48 -9.97
N ARG A 14 -4.92 -11.20 -9.73
CA ARG A 14 -4.34 -11.29 -8.38
C ARG A 14 -3.81 -9.94 -7.88
N ALA A 15 -3.14 -9.18 -8.75
CA ALA A 15 -2.63 -7.85 -8.39
C ALA A 15 -3.76 -6.88 -8.03
N HIS A 16 -4.86 -6.92 -8.78
CA HIS A 16 -6.07 -6.15 -8.50
C HIS A 16 -6.74 -6.59 -7.19
N GLY A 17 -6.97 -7.88 -6.98
CA GLY A 17 -7.53 -8.41 -5.74
C GLY A 17 -6.69 -8.04 -4.52
N ASN A 18 -5.37 -8.18 -4.62
CA ASN A 18 -4.46 -7.75 -3.57
C ASN A 18 -4.54 -6.25 -3.26
N PHE A 19 -4.81 -5.40 -4.26
CA PHE A 19 -5.02 -3.97 -4.02
C PHE A 19 -6.29 -3.75 -3.19
N LEU A 20 -7.40 -4.35 -3.58
CA LEU A 20 -8.67 -4.23 -2.86
C LEU A 20 -8.59 -4.76 -1.43
N GLU A 21 -7.85 -5.84 -1.19
CA GLU A 21 -7.60 -6.39 0.16
C GLU A 21 -6.90 -5.37 1.08
N ASN A 22 -5.99 -4.55 0.55
CA ASN A 22 -5.16 -3.63 1.35
C ASN A 22 -5.64 -2.17 1.31
N TYR A 23 -6.46 -1.81 0.32
CA TYR A 23 -6.88 -0.43 0.09
C TYR A 23 -7.63 0.20 1.27
N PRO A 24 -8.58 -0.49 1.95
CA PRO A 24 -9.27 0.07 3.11
C PRO A 24 -8.31 0.40 4.27
N GLN A 25 -7.34 -0.49 4.53
CA GLN A 25 -6.34 -0.28 5.58
C GLN A 25 -5.44 0.92 5.26
N PHE A 26 -5.02 1.04 4.01
CA PHE A 26 -4.25 2.19 3.53
C PHE A 26 -5.01 3.51 3.72
N LEU A 27 -6.28 3.58 3.30
CA LEU A 27 -7.11 4.77 3.44
C LEU A 27 -7.31 5.16 4.91
N PHE A 28 -7.54 4.17 5.78
CA PHE A 28 -7.68 4.40 7.20
C PHE A 28 -6.41 5.05 7.80
N LEU A 29 -5.24 4.47 7.53
CA LEU A 29 -3.98 4.99 8.04
C LEU A 29 -3.64 6.38 7.47
N LEU A 30 -3.94 6.60 6.19
CA LEU A 30 -3.73 7.90 5.54
C LEU A 30 -4.61 8.99 6.17
N LEU A 31 -5.89 8.69 6.40
CA LEU A 31 -6.82 9.63 7.00
C LEU A 31 -6.44 9.93 8.45
N VAL A 32 -6.29 8.88 9.28
CA VAL A 32 -6.07 9.05 10.72
C VAL A 32 -4.69 9.65 11.00
N GLY A 33 -3.63 9.15 10.37
CA GLY A 33 -2.30 9.73 10.48
C GLY A 33 -2.23 11.17 9.96
N GLY A 34 -2.97 11.45 8.87
CA GLY A 34 -3.02 12.76 8.23
C GLY A 34 -3.68 13.86 9.07
N LEU A 35 -4.56 13.51 10.03
CA LEU A 35 -5.17 14.48 10.94
C LEU A 35 -4.13 15.15 11.85
N SER A 36 -3.08 14.42 12.23
CA SER A 36 -2.01 14.92 13.11
C SER A 36 -0.76 15.33 12.34
N HIS A 37 -0.37 14.56 11.32
CA HIS A 37 0.88 14.74 10.57
C HIS A 37 0.63 14.84 9.06
N PRO A 38 -0.09 15.88 8.57
CA PRO A 38 -0.59 15.93 7.19
C PRO A 38 0.51 15.85 6.13
N ARG A 39 1.67 16.48 6.37
CA ARG A 39 2.81 16.47 5.42
C ARG A 39 3.49 15.10 5.35
N LEU A 40 3.78 14.49 6.49
CA LEU A 40 4.43 13.17 6.55
C LEU A 40 3.52 12.08 6.01
N SER A 41 2.23 12.09 6.39
CA SER A 41 1.27 11.11 5.90
C SER A 41 1.04 11.26 4.39
N SER A 42 1.03 12.48 3.85
CA SER A 42 0.97 12.69 2.39
C SER A 42 2.18 12.09 1.68
N ALA A 43 3.40 12.32 2.20
CA ALA A 43 4.61 11.74 1.62
C ALA A 43 4.61 10.20 1.67
N GLY A 44 4.24 9.62 2.81
CA GLY A 44 4.08 8.16 2.97
C GLY A 44 3.01 7.58 2.03
N GLY A 45 1.92 8.31 1.84
CA GLY A 45 0.84 7.97 0.89
C GLY A 45 1.33 7.92 -0.56
N VAL A 46 2.09 8.92 -1.00
CA VAL A 46 2.67 8.94 -2.35
C VAL A 46 3.63 7.76 -2.55
N ILE A 47 4.52 7.49 -1.58
CA ILE A 47 5.46 6.36 -1.65
C ILE A 47 4.71 5.03 -1.79
N TYR A 48 3.63 4.86 -1.02
CA TYR A 48 2.79 3.67 -1.12
C TYR A 48 2.16 3.53 -2.52
N LEU A 49 1.52 4.58 -3.03
CA LEU A 49 0.84 4.55 -4.33
C LEU A 49 1.81 4.28 -5.49
N VAL A 50 2.98 4.91 -5.50
CA VAL A 50 4.01 4.66 -6.53
C VAL A 50 4.48 3.20 -6.46
N GLY A 51 4.64 2.65 -5.26
CA GLY A 51 4.99 1.23 -5.10
C GLY A 51 3.88 0.28 -5.53
N ARG A 52 2.59 0.65 -5.35
CA ARG A 52 1.45 -0.12 -5.89
C ARG A 52 1.45 -0.13 -7.42
N ILE A 53 1.79 0.98 -8.07
CA ILE A 53 1.92 1.06 -9.52
C ILE A 53 3.06 0.13 -9.98
N ALA A 54 4.24 0.22 -9.35
CA ALA A 54 5.37 -0.65 -9.67
C ALA A 54 5.07 -2.15 -9.44
N TYR A 55 4.33 -2.49 -8.37
CA TYR A 55 3.86 -3.84 -8.08
C TYR A 55 2.94 -4.37 -9.18
N ALA A 56 1.94 -3.57 -9.58
CA ALA A 56 0.97 -3.95 -10.61
C ALA A 56 1.64 -4.13 -11.97
N LEU A 57 2.49 -3.17 -12.38
CA LEU A 57 3.27 -3.28 -13.62
C LEU A 57 4.20 -4.51 -13.63
N GLY A 58 4.80 -4.84 -12.49
CA GLY A 58 5.57 -6.07 -12.32
C GLY A 58 4.73 -7.32 -12.57
N TYR A 59 3.58 -7.42 -11.91
CA TYR A 59 2.64 -8.55 -12.08
C TYR A 59 2.10 -8.67 -13.51
N SER A 60 1.84 -7.56 -14.19
CA SER A 60 1.33 -7.55 -15.58
C SER A 60 2.29 -8.18 -16.60
N THR A 61 3.53 -8.45 -16.23
CA THR A 61 4.49 -9.17 -17.10
C THR A 61 4.31 -10.69 -17.12
N GLY A 62 3.40 -11.24 -16.30
CA GLY A 62 3.14 -12.69 -16.20
C GLY A 62 4.12 -13.47 -15.31
N ASP A 63 5.12 -12.80 -14.73
CA ASP A 63 6.05 -13.39 -13.77
C ASP A 63 5.77 -12.84 -12.35
N PRO A 64 5.27 -13.68 -11.44
CA PRO A 64 4.94 -13.28 -10.06
C PRO A 64 6.12 -12.71 -9.26
N GLN A 65 7.37 -13.06 -9.58
CA GLN A 65 8.52 -12.56 -8.83
C GLN A 65 8.77 -11.06 -9.07
N LYS A 66 8.37 -10.53 -10.23
CA LYS A 66 8.55 -9.10 -10.56
C LYS A 66 7.70 -8.16 -9.71
N ARG A 67 6.79 -8.69 -8.88
CA ARG A 67 6.08 -7.93 -7.84
C ARG A 67 7.02 -7.22 -6.86
N MET A 68 8.22 -7.76 -6.66
CA MET A 68 9.23 -7.24 -5.75
C MET A 68 9.68 -5.83 -6.12
N ARG A 69 9.47 -5.40 -7.38
CA ARG A 69 9.71 -4.02 -7.83
C ARG A 69 8.96 -2.98 -7.01
N GLY A 70 7.77 -3.32 -6.51
CA GLY A 70 6.95 -2.43 -5.68
C GLY A 70 7.23 -2.51 -4.18
N MET A 71 8.25 -3.29 -3.74
CA MET A 71 8.46 -3.56 -2.31
C MET A 71 8.75 -2.28 -1.49
N PHE A 72 9.28 -1.23 -2.11
CA PHE A 72 9.49 0.05 -1.44
C PHE A 72 8.19 0.71 -0.90
N MET A 73 7.00 0.27 -1.34
CA MET A 73 5.72 0.71 -0.75
C MET A 73 5.63 0.49 0.77
N HIS A 74 6.38 -0.48 1.30
CA HIS A 74 6.40 -0.79 2.73
C HIS A 74 6.98 0.37 3.55
N PHE A 75 7.91 1.15 3.01
CA PHE A 75 8.38 2.38 3.68
C PHE A 75 7.24 3.41 3.84
N GLY A 76 6.36 3.50 2.84
CA GLY A 76 5.16 4.32 2.91
C GLY A 76 4.19 3.85 4.00
N ILE A 77 3.89 2.54 4.05
CA ILE A 77 3.04 1.97 5.12
C ILE A 77 3.65 2.19 6.50
N LEU A 78 4.96 1.93 6.69
CA LEU A 78 5.62 2.13 7.98
C LEU A 78 5.51 3.58 8.45
N THR A 79 5.66 4.53 7.54
CA THR A 79 5.47 5.97 7.81
C THR A 79 4.04 6.24 8.26
N LEU A 80 3.04 5.69 7.57
CA LEU A 80 1.63 5.89 7.90
C LEU A 80 1.25 5.28 9.26
N VAL A 81 1.74 4.07 9.54
CA VAL A 81 1.57 3.40 10.85
C VAL A 81 2.21 4.24 11.96
N TYR A 82 3.42 4.74 11.75
CA TYR A 82 4.08 5.63 12.71
C TYR A 82 3.24 6.88 13.00
N THR A 83 2.79 7.60 11.96
CA THR A 83 1.99 8.83 12.14
C THR A 83 0.65 8.55 12.85
N THR A 84 0.04 7.40 12.60
CA THR A 84 -1.20 6.97 13.24
C THR A 84 -0.98 6.60 14.71
N ALA A 85 0.09 5.85 15.01
CA ALA A 85 0.45 5.47 16.37
C ALA A 85 0.78 6.69 17.22
N HIS A 86 1.55 7.64 16.68
CA HIS A 86 1.84 8.92 17.34
C HIS A 86 0.56 9.72 17.63
N PHE A 87 -0.40 9.74 16.70
CA PHE A 87 -1.68 10.39 16.96
C PHE A 87 -2.43 9.71 18.11
N ALA A 88 -2.45 8.38 18.15
CA ALA A 88 -3.08 7.63 19.22
C ALA A 88 -2.43 7.89 20.60
N THR A 89 -1.10 7.97 20.68
CA THR A 89 -0.42 8.28 21.95
C THR A 89 -0.69 9.70 22.43
N ASN A 90 -0.79 10.66 21.51
CA ASN A 90 -1.15 12.04 21.84
C ASN A 90 -2.58 12.13 22.40
N LEU A 91 -3.51 11.34 21.87
CA LEU A 91 -4.88 11.29 22.40
C LEU A 91 -4.94 10.72 23.83
N LEU A 92 -4.00 9.86 24.20
CA LEU A 92 -3.89 9.30 25.56
C LEU A 92 -3.16 10.24 26.53
N GLY A 93 -2.58 11.35 26.04
CA GLY A 93 -1.81 12.30 26.85
C GLY A 93 -0.48 11.72 27.38
N TRP A 94 0.03 10.66 26.75
CA TRP A 94 1.34 10.10 27.09
C TRP A 94 2.49 10.95 26.54
N PHE A 95 2.21 11.70 25.48
CA PHE A 95 3.06 12.70 24.83
C PHE A 95 2.18 13.84 24.35
#